data_AF-A0A5D0QJA9-F1
#
_entry.id   AF-A0A5D0QJA9-F1
#
_cell.length_a   1.000
_cell.length_b   1.000
_cell.length_c   1.000
_cell.angle_alpha   90.00
_cell.angle_beta   90.00
_cell.angle_gamma   90.00
#
_symmetry.space_group_name_H-M   'P 1'
#
loop_
_entity.id
_entity.type
_entity.pdbx_description
1 polymer ?
#
loop_
_entity_poly.entity_id
_entity_poly.type
_entity_poly.pdbx_seq_one_letter_code
_entity_poly.pdbx_strand_id
1 'polypeptide(L)'
;MKELKQQLNTIFQQHKEKYKSLYNDGGGLQAQAENGNNFSPVIKSLSDKLISKANEFLDKNGTEKKSDIENHIKELIRDFNSLMINPYN
;
A
#
# COMPACT_ATOMS: atom_id res chain seq x y z
N MET A 1 0.49 -3.85 -19.10
CA MET A 1 0.80 -2.75 -18.16
C MET A 1 -0.45 -2.09 -17.58
N LYS A 2 -1.43 -1.67 -18.39
CA LYS A 2 -2.69 -1.08 -17.89
C LYS A 2 -3.41 -1.99 -16.87
N GLU A 3 -3.53 -3.28 -17.19
CA GLU A 3 -4.16 -4.28 -16.31
C GLU A 3 -3.42 -4.43 -14.97
N LEU A 4 -2.09 -4.57 -14.99
CA LEU A 4 -1.28 -4.63 -13.76
C LEU A 4 -1.50 -3.40 -12.89
N LYS A 5 -1.46 -2.19 -13.46
CA LYS A 5 -1.72 -0.94 -12.71
C LYS A 5 -3.09 -0.95 -12.04
N GLN A 6 -4.13 -1.44 -12.72
CA GLN A 6 -5.47 -1.58 -12.12
C GLN A 6 -5.50 -2.59 -10.96
N GLN A 7 -4.81 -3.72 -11.11
CA GLN A 7 -4.70 -4.73 -10.06
C GLN A 7 -3.94 -4.19 -8.83
N LEU A 8 -2.81 -3.51 -9.04
CA LEU A 8 -2.03 -2.87 -7.97
C LEU A 8 -2.85 -1.79 -7.27
N ASN A 9 -3.58 -0.95 -8.02
CA ASN A 9 -4.50 0.02 -7.42
C ASN A 9 -5.61 -0.63 -6.61
N THR A 10 -6.16 -1.76 -7.06
CA THR A 10 -7.20 -2.48 -6.32
C THR A 10 -6.64 -2.97 -4.97
N ILE A 11 -5.45 -3.57 -4.98
CA ILE A 11 -4.75 -3.98 -3.75
C ILE A 11 -4.53 -2.77 -2.84
N PHE A 12 -4.03 -1.66 -3.38
CA PHE A 12 -3.82 -0.43 -2.62
C PHE A 12 -5.10 0.08 -1.94
N GLN A 13 -6.21 0.20 -2.69
CA GLN A 13 -7.49 0.69 -2.14
C GLN A 13 -8.01 -0.21 -1.02
N GLN A 14 -7.91 -1.54 -1.17
CA GLN A 14 -8.32 -2.48 -0.11
C GLN A 14 -7.54 -2.28 1.19
N HIS A 15 -6.24 -2.01 1.11
CA HIS A 15 -5.43 -1.76 2.32
C HIS A 15 -5.66 -0.36 2.88
N LYS A 16 -5.91 0.64 2.03
CA LYS A 16 -6.27 1.99 2.44
C LYS A 16 -7.54 1.99 3.28
N GLU A 17 -8.60 1.34 2.79
CA GLU A 17 -9.86 1.22 3.53
C GLU A 17 -9.70 0.38 4.81
N LYS A 18 -8.89 -0.68 4.77
CA LYS A 18 -8.57 -1.45 5.98
C LYS A 18 -7.89 -0.59 7.04
N TYR A 19 -6.89 0.22 6.69
CA TYR A 19 -6.22 1.07 7.67
C TYR A 19 -7.17 2.14 8.22
N LYS A 20 -7.98 2.78 7.37
CA LYS A 20 -9.00 3.74 7.80
C LYS A 20 -9.96 3.14 8.83
N SER A 21 -10.41 1.89 8.63
CA SER A 21 -11.29 1.22 9.60
C SER A 21 -10.64 0.91 10.95
N LEU A 22 -9.31 0.93 11.03
CA LEU A 22 -8.52 0.70 12.24
C LEU A 22 -7.97 1.99 12.84
N TYR A 23 -8.19 3.14 12.20
CA TYR A 23 -7.65 4.40 12.64
C TYR A 23 -8.40 4.89 13.88
N ASN A 24 -7.66 5.31 14.89
CA ASN A 24 -8.17 5.93 16.10
C ASN A 24 -8.03 7.46 15.98
N ASP A 25 -9.17 8.15 15.85
CA ASP A 25 -9.30 9.61 15.77
C ASP A 25 -9.20 10.32 17.14
N GLY A 26 -8.87 9.61 18.22
CA GLY A 26 -8.83 10.13 19.60
C GLY A 26 -7.74 11.19 19.90
N GLY A 27 -6.87 11.53 18.94
CA GLY A 27 -5.96 12.69 18.97
C GLY A 27 -4.82 12.70 20.01
N GLY A 28 -4.83 11.82 21.01
CA GLY A 28 -3.82 11.74 22.07
C GLY A 28 -2.64 10.80 21.76
N LEU A 29 -1.63 10.78 22.65
CA LEU A 29 -0.46 9.89 22.53
C LEU A 29 -0.84 8.41 22.42
N GLN A 30 -1.90 7.98 23.12
CA GLN A 30 -2.41 6.61 23.00
C GLN A 30 -2.94 6.31 21.61
N ALA A 31 -3.75 7.21 21.03
CA ALA A 31 -4.26 7.07 19.67
C ALA A 31 -3.11 7.03 18.65
N GLN A 32 -2.07 7.85 18.83
CA GLN A 32 -0.86 7.81 17.98
C GLN A 32 -0.14 6.45 18.06
N ALA A 33 0.05 5.91 19.26
CA ALA A 33 0.68 4.60 19.46
C ALA A 33 -0.16 3.47 18.83
N GLU A 34 -1.47 3.48 19.03
CA GLU A 34 -2.40 2.53 18.42
C GLU A 34 -2.38 2.63 16.89
N ASN A 35 -2.40 3.84 16.33
CA ASN A 35 -2.33 4.05 14.89
C ASN A 35 -1.01 3.53 14.30
N GLY A 36 0.12 3.69 14.99
CA GLY A 36 1.39 3.09 14.57
C GLY A 36 1.39 1.56 14.60
N ASN A 37 0.81 0.97 15.65
CA ASN A 37 0.66 -0.47 15.81
C ASN A 37 -0.29 -1.08 14.77
N ASN A 38 -1.35 -0.35 14.40
CA ASN A 38 -2.31 -0.76 13.38
C ASN A 38 -1.75 -0.56 11.96
N PHE A 39 -0.95 0.50 11.73
CA PHE A 39 -0.39 0.82 10.42
C PHE A 39 0.65 -0.21 9.97
N SER A 40 1.60 -0.56 10.84
CA SER A 40 2.73 -1.45 10.54
C SER A 40 2.36 -2.78 9.87
N PRO A 41 1.41 -3.58 10.41
CA PRO A 41 1.00 -4.82 9.76
C PRO A 41 0.27 -4.60 8.42
N VAL A 42 -0.46 -3.49 8.28
CA VAL A 42 -1.20 -3.19 7.04
C VAL A 42 -0.24 -2.78 5.92
N ILE A 43 0.73 -1.90 6.18
CA ILE A 43 1.72 -1.52 5.16
C ILE A 43 2.63 -2.68 4.77
N LYS A 44 2.99 -3.54 5.72
CA LYS A 44 3.74 -4.76 5.40
C LYS A 44 2.92 -5.65 4.47
N SER A 45 1.66 -5.94 4.80
CA SER A 45 0.79 -6.76 3.96
C SER A 45 0.54 -6.14 2.58
N LEU A 46 0.43 -4.81 2.49
CA LEU A 46 0.31 -4.10 1.22
C LEU A 46 1.56 -4.32 0.37
N SER A 47 2.73 -4.08 0.94
CA SER A 47 4.02 -4.20 0.25
C SER A 47 4.24 -5.60 -0.29
N ASP A 48 4.01 -6.62 0.55
CA ASP A 48 4.15 -8.03 0.19
C ASP A 48 3.24 -8.39 -1.00
N LYS A 49 1.97 -7.93 -1.00
CA LYS A 49 1.01 -8.19 -2.08
C LYS A 49 1.33 -7.45 -3.38
N LEU A 50 1.76 -6.19 -3.30
CA LEU A 50 2.15 -5.42 -4.48
C LEU A 50 3.36 -6.06 -5.17
N ILE A 51 4.38 -6.45 -4.39
CA ILE A 51 5.59 -7.11 -4.90
C ILE A 51 5.23 -8.49 -5.50
N SER A 52 4.44 -9.29 -4.78
CA SER A 52 4.00 -10.60 -5.28
C SER A 52 3.27 -10.47 -6.61
N LYS A 53 2.35 -9.50 -6.74
CA LYS A 53 1.60 -9.28 -7.99
C LYS A 53 2.48 -8.77 -9.13
N ALA A 54 3.45 -7.92 -8.84
CA ALA A 54 4.44 -7.47 -9.81
C ALA A 54 5.30 -8.62 -10.32
N ASN A 55 5.79 -9.49 -9.42
CA ASN A 55 6.59 -10.65 -9.80
C ASN A 55 5.79 -11.61 -10.69
N GLU A 56 4.53 -11.93 -10.35
CA GLU A 56 3.66 -12.74 -11.21
C GLU A 56 3.53 -12.18 -12.64
N PHE A 57 3.49 -10.85 -12.76
CA PHE A 57 3.42 -10.19 -14.07
C PHE A 57 4.75 -10.29 -14.82
N LEU A 58 5.87 -10.04 -14.14
CA LEU A 58 7.22 -10.10 -14.72
C LEU A 58 7.57 -11.52 -15.18
N ASP A 59 7.21 -12.54 -14.41
CA ASP A 59 7.43 -13.94 -14.76
C ASP A 59 6.72 -14.33 -16.06
N LYS A 60 5.55 -13.73 -16.32
CA LYS A 60 4.74 -14.01 -17.52
C LYS A 60 5.07 -13.14 -18.73
N ASN A 61 5.64 -11.95 -18.51
CA ASN A 61 5.76 -10.91 -19.56
C ASN A 61 7.21 -10.43 -19.77
N GLY A 62 8.18 -10.99 -19.04
CA GLY A 62 9.57 -10.55 -19.08
C GLY A 62 9.85 -9.33 -18.20
N THR A 63 11.13 -8.95 -18.14
CA THR A 63 11.65 -7.97 -17.16
C THR A 63 11.80 -6.55 -17.69
N GLU A 64 11.48 -6.30 -18.97
CA GLU A 64 11.64 -5.00 -19.63
C GLU A 64 10.92 -3.85 -18.91
N LYS A 65 9.80 -4.15 -18.23
CA LYS A 65 8.98 -3.16 -17.51
C LYS A 65 9.25 -3.10 -16.02
N LYS A 66 10.29 -3.78 -15.53
CA LYS A 66 10.58 -3.91 -14.09
C LYS A 66 10.74 -2.54 -13.42
N SER A 67 11.50 -1.63 -14.01
CA SER A 67 11.71 -0.29 -13.44
C SER A 67 10.41 0.52 -13.34
N ASP A 68 9.57 0.49 -14.38
CA ASP A 68 8.26 1.16 -14.38
C ASP A 68 7.33 0.61 -13.30
N ILE A 69 7.35 -0.72 -13.09
CA ILE A 69 6.54 -1.39 -12.07
C ILE A 69 7.04 -1.02 -10.67
N GLU A 70 8.35 -1.05 -10.43
CA GLU A 70 8.95 -0.66 -9.15
C GLU A 70 8.65 0.81 -8.81
N ASN A 71 8.75 1.71 -9.79
CA ASN A 71 8.45 3.13 -9.59
C ASN A 71 6.98 3.32 -9.22
N HIS A 72 6.07 2.62 -9.90
CA HIS A 72 4.65 2.70 -9.57
C HIS A 72 4.34 2.13 -8.18
N ILE A 73 4.98 1.03 -7.77
CA ILE A 73 4.83 0.50 -6.40
C ILE A 73 5.34 1.52 -5.37
N LYS A 74 6.48 2.16 -5.63
CA LYS A 74 7.02 3.20 -4.73
C LYS A 74 6.05 4.38 -4.57
N GLU A 75 5.38 4.80 -5.64
CA GLU A 75 4.32 5.82 -5.58
C GLU A 75 3.18 5.37 -4.66
N LEU A 76 2.65 4.15 -4.84
CA LEU A 76 1.56 3.62 -4.01
C LEU A 76 1.95 3.50 -2.53
N ILE A 77 3.18 3.06 -2.24
CA ILE A 77 3.70 2.98 -0.87
C ILE A 77 3.87 4.37 -0.25
N ARG A 78 4.37 5.35 -1.03
CA ARG A 78 4.49 6.73 -0.57
C ARG A 78 3.12 7.32 -0.23
N ASP A 79 2.14 7.11 -1.09
CA ASP A 79 0.77 7.58 -0.89
C ASP A 79 0.14 6.89 0.34
N PHE A 80 0.39 5.59 0.54
CA PHE A 80 -0.04 4.87 1.72
C PHE A 80 0.61 5.39 3.01
N ASN A 81 1.90 5.72 3.00
CA ASN A 81 2.62 6.31 4.13
C ASN A 81 2.00 7.64 4.59
N SER A 82 1.43 8.42 3.68
CA SER A 82 0.75 9.66 4.05
C SER A 82 -0.46 9.43 4.96
N LEU A 83 -1.06 8.23 4.90
CA LEU A 83 -2.22 7.85 5.71
C LEU A 83 -1.90 7.77 7.20
N MET A 84 -0.66 7.43 7.56
CA MET A 84 -0.22 7.37 8.96
C MET A 84 -0.39 8.72 9.67
N ILE A 85 -0.26 9.82 8.92
CA ILE A 85 -0.44 11.19 9.42
C ILE A 85 -1.89 11.63 9.25
N ASN A 86 -2.48 11.36 8.07
CA ASN A 86 -3.86 11.70 7.76
C ASN A 86 -4.57 10.55 7.01
N PRO A 87 -5.47 9.78 7.67
CA PRO A 87 -6.12 8.62 7.07
C PRO A 87 -7.10 8.97 5.94
N TYR A 88 -7.46 10.26 5.81
CA TYR A 88 -8.41 10.76 4.82
C TYR A 88 -7.75 11.41 3.59
N ASN A 89 -6.41 11.41 3.51
CA ASN A 89 -5.70 11.64 2.25
C ASN A 89 -6.07 10.57 1.21
#